data_AF-A0A0G1WU47-F1
#
_entry.id   AF-A0A0G1WU47-F1
#
_cell.length_a   1.000
_cell.length_b   1.000
_cell.length_c   1.000
_cell.angle_alpha   90.00
_cell.angle_beta   90.00
_cell.angle_gamma   90.00
#
_symmetry.space_group_name_H-M   'P 1'
#
loop_
_entity.id
_entity.type
_entity.pdbx_description
1 polymer ?
#
loop_
_entity_poly.entity_id
_entity_poly.type
_entity_poly.pdbx_seq_one_letter_code
_entity_poly.pdbx_strand_id
1 'polypeptide(L)'
;MHPTLPFGIAQIGKAFRNEITPGNFLFRSREFEQMELEYFVLPEDDDKWYQYWVKERLRWFLDLGISEANIRAREYANDELAHYSKATTDIEYRFPFSRDFKELEGIANRT
;
A
#
# COMPACT_ATOMS: atom_id res chain seq x y z
N MET A 1 -8.88 10.82 -25.12
CA MET A 1 -7.70 11.41 -24.44
C MET A 1 -6.62 10.35 -24.46
N HIS A 2 -5.45 10.62 -25.05
CA HIS A 2 -4.31 9.71 -24.99
C HIS A 2 -3.40 10.19 -23.86
N PRO A 3 -3.38 9.51 -22.71
CA PRO A 3 -2.53 9.92 -21.61
C PRO A 3 -1.05 9.78 -22.01
N THR A 4 -0.26 10.80 -21.67
CA THR A 4 1.20 10.75 -21.78
C THR A 4 1.79 10.31 -20.45
N LEU A 5 2.88 9.54 -20.49
CA LEU A 5 3.59 9.15 -19.27
C LEU A 5 4.26 10.37 -18.62
N PRO A 6 4.31 10.44 -17.27
CA PRO A 6 3.68 9.50 -16.34
C PRO A 6 2.20 9.82 -16.08
N PHE A 7 1.38 8.79 -15.87
CA PHE A 7 -0.04 8.96 -15.52
C PHE A 7 -0.52 7.81 -14.64
N GLY A 8 -1.60 8.02 -13.88
CA GLY A 8 -2.20 6.99 -13.03
C GLY A 8 -3.66 6.72 -13.34
N ILE A 9 -4.11 5.51 -13.02
CA ILE A 9 -5.52 5.12 -13.01
C ILE A 9 -5.85 4.68 -11.58
N ALA A 10 -6.80 5.37 -10.95
CA ALA A 10 -7.26 5.05 -9.61
C ALA A 10 -8.64 4.40 -9.64
N GLN A 11 -8.88 3.46 -8.72
CA GLN A 11 -10.18 2.83 -8.54
C GLN A 11 -10.47 2.62 -7.05
N ILE A 12 -11.75 2.75 -6.69
CA ILE A 12 -12.28 2.29 -5.40
C ILE A 12 -13.35 1.25 -5.69
N GLY A 13 -13.27 0.09 -5.06
CA GLY A 13 -14.21 -0.99 -5.34
C GLY A 13 -14.17 -2.13 -4.32
N LYS A 14 -15.15 -3.02 -4.44
CA LYS A 14 -15.26 -4.21 -3.62
C LYS A 14 -14.28 -5.29 -4.05
N ALA A 15 -13.69 -5.94 -3.06
CA ALA A 15 -12.82 -7.09 -3.22
C ALA A 15 -13.31 -8.24 -2.34
N PHE A 16 -13.11 -9.46 -2.82
CA PHE A 16 -13.50 -10.68 -2.13
C PHE A 16 -12.29 -11.59 -1.96
N ARG A 17 -12.02 -12.03 -0.73
CA ARG A 17 -10.98 -13.02 -0.42
C ARG A 17 -11.63 -14.22 0.23
N ASN A 18 -11.31 -15.43 -0.22
CA ASN A 18 -11.82 -16.67 0.37
C ASN A 18 -11.06 -16.99 1.68
N GLU A 19 -11.19 -16.11 2.67
CA GLU A 19 -10.50 -16.19 3.95
C GLU A 19 -11.01 -17.39 4.77
N ILE A 20 -10.08 -18.30 5.11
CA ILE A 20 -10.38 -19.56 5.81
C ILE A 20 -10.71 -19.29 7.26
N THR A 21 -9.99 -18.35 7.89
CA THR A 21 -10.17 -18.03 9.31
C THR A 21 -10.37 -16.52 9.48
N PRO A 22 -11.62 -16.03 9.31
CA PRO A 22 -11.98 -14.65 9.61
C PRO A 22 -11.67 -14.29 11.07
N GLY A 23 -11.32 -13.04 11.34
CA GLY A 23 -10.92 -12.61 12.68
C GLY A 23 -10.57 -11.14 12.79
N ASN A 24 -10.35 -10.66 14.04
CA ASN A 24 -10.00 -9.27 14.33
C ASN A 24 -10.94 -8.23 13.67
N PHE A 25 -12.25 -8.52 13.72
CA PHE A 25 -13.32 -7.69 13.20
C PHE A 25 -13.13 -7.31 11.72
N LEU A 26 -12.79 -6.06 11.40
CA LEU A 26 -12.60 -5.58 10.02
C LEU A 26 -11.30 -6.08 9.39
N PHE A 27 -10.35 -6.59 10.17
CA PHE A 27 -9.00 -6.86 9.69
C PHE A 27 -8.89 -8.13 8.83
N ARG A 28 -9.75 -9.13 9.07
CA ARG A 28 -9.82 -10.36 8.25
C ARG A 28 -11.27 -10.68 7.92
N SER A 29 -11.78 -10.03 6.88
CA SER A 29 -13.10 -10.25 6.31
C SER A 29 -13.01 -10.96 4.95
N ARG A 30 -14.15 -11.46 4.46
CA ARG A 30 -14.26 -12.07 3.11
C ARG A 30 -14.67 -11.07 2.03
N GLU A 31 -15.28 -9.96 2.44
CA GLU A 31 -15.66 -8.84 1.59
C GLU A 31 -15.15 -7.55 2.25
N PHE A 32 -14.52 -6.70 1.47
CA PHE A 32 -14.02 -5.39 1.88
C PHE A 32 -13.88 -4.49 0.65
N GLU A 33 -13.54 -3.23 0.87
CA GLU A 33 -13.31 -2.27 -0.21
C GLU A 33 -11.83 -1.86 -0.21
N GLN A 34 -11.29 -1.62 -1.39
CA GLN A 34 -9.91 -1.18 -1.59
C GLN A 34 -9.90 0.13 -2.37
N MET A 35 -8.91 0.95 -2.05
CA MET A 35 -8.52 2.11 -2.85
C MET A 35 -7.19 1.76 -3.49
N GLU A 36 -7.14 1.71 -4.82
CA GLU A 36 -5.96 1.29 -5.56
C GLU A 36 -5.59 2.33 -6.62
N LEU A 37 -4.29 2.49 -6.86
CA LEU A 37 -3.72 3.35 -7.88
C LEU A 37 -2.66 2.57 -8.64
N GLU A 38 -2.87 2.43 -9.94
CA GLU A 38 -1.85 1.94 -10.86
C GLU A 38 -1.21 3.16 -11.54
N TYR A 39 0.06 3.43 -11.23
CA TYR A 39 0.79 4.59 -11.73
C TYR A 39 1.82 4.17 -12.79
N PHE A 40 1.52 4.50 -14.05
CA PHE A 40 2.32 4.14 -15.20
C PHE A 40 3.42 5.17 -15.44
N VAL A 41 4.66 4.68 -15.53
CA VAL A 41 5.87 5.50 -15.62
C VAL A 41 6.82 4.93 -16.68
N LEU A 42 7.81 5.71 -17.07
CA LEU A 42 8.93 5.21 -17.87
C LEU A 42 9.84 4.33 -16.99
N PRO A 43 10.43 3.24 -17.52
CA PRO A 43 11.29 2.34 -16.73
C PRO A 43 12.46 3.04 -16.02
N GLU A 44 13.03 4.09 -16.62
CA GLU A 44 14.12 4.88 -16.05
C GLU A 44 13.73 5.75 -14.84
N ASP A 45 12.42 5.99 -14.65
CA ASP A 45 11.87 6.84 -13.59
C ASP A 45 11.18 6.04 -12.48
N ASP A 46 11.17 4.69 -12.55
CA ASP A 46 10.38 3.83 -11.65
C ASP A 46 10.71 4.03 -10.18
N ASP A 47 12.00 4.03 -9.82
CA ASP A 47 12.47 4.20 -8.45
C ASP A 47 12.13 5.60 -7.90
N LYS A 48 12.17 6.62 -8.75
CA LYS A 48 11.80 7.99 -8.38
C LYS A 48 10.32 8.08 -8.02
N TRP A 49 9.45 7.53 -8.85
CA TRP A 49 8.00 7.57 -8.63
C TRP A 49 7.56 6.66 -7.49
N TYR A 50 8.20 5.51 -7.32
CA TYR A 50 8.01 4.64 -6.17
C TYR A 50 8.28 5.39 -4.85
N GLN A 51 9.45 6.01 -4.73
CA GLN A 51 9.82 6.79 -3.54
C GLN A 51 8.92 8.01 -3.31
N TYR A 52 8.44 8.63 -4.39
CA TYR A 52 7.44 9.69 -4.30
C TYR A 52 6.14 9.17 -3.68
N TRP A 53 5.59 8.06 -4.18
CA TRP A 53 4.32 7.53 -3.71
C TRP A 53 4.39 7.01 -2.27
N VAL A 54 5.49 6.36 -1.86
CA VAL A 54 5.69 5.99 -0.45
C VAL A 54 5.55 7.20 0.48
N LYS A 55 6.23 8.31 0.14
CA LYS A 55 6.19 9.54 0.94
C LYS A 55 4.83 10.21 0.91
N GLU A 56 4.21 10.28 -0.28
CA GLU A 56 2.92 10.93 -0.46
C GLU A 56 1.81 10.19 0.29
N ARG A 57 1.80 8.85 0.24
CA ARG A 57 0.82 8.04 0.95
C ARG A 57 1.01 8.11 2.47
N LEU A 58 2.25 8.07 2.96
CA LEU A 58 2.52 8.28 4.39
C LEU A 58 2.04 9.65 4.86
N ARG A 59 2.37 10.71 4.10
CA ARG A 59 1.92 12.07 4.38
C ARG A 59 0.40 12.17 4.41
N TRP A 60 -0.29 11.56 3.45
CA TRP A 60 -1.75 11.58 3.39
C TRP A 60 -2.39 11.04 4.68
N PHE A 61 -1.87 9.95 5.24
CA PHE A 61 -2.35 9.43 6.52
C PHE A 61 -2.09 10.36 7.70
N LEU A 62 -0.93 11.04 7.73
CA LEU A 62 -0.63 12.05 8.76
C LEU A 62 -1.58 13.24 8.66
N ASP A 63 -1.85 13.71 7.43
CA ASP A 63 -2.78 14.82 7.16
C ASP A 63 -4.23 14.48 7.55
N LEU A 64 -4.60 13.19 7.57
CA LEU A 64 -5.88 12.71 8.11
C LEU A 64 -5.94 12.67 9.65
N GLY A 65 -4.83 12.98 10.33
CA GLY A 65 -4.75 13.05 11.79
C GLY A 65 -4.22 11.78 12.47
N ILE A 66 -3.65 10.83 11.71
CA ILE A 66 -2.94 9.71 12.32
C ILE A 66 -1.65 10.23 12.99
N SER A 67 -1.46 9.88 14.26
CA SER A 67 -0.23 10.23 14.98
C SER A 67 0.99 9.54 14.38
N GLU A 68 2.08 10.28 14.18
CA GLU A 68 3.39 9.75 13.78
C GLU A 68 3.89 8.59 14.67
N ALA A 69 3.50 8.56 15.95
CA ALA A 69 3.86 7.48 16.86
C ALA A 69 3.15 6.14 16.58
N ASN A 70 2.10 6.16 15.75
CA ASN A 70 1.26 5.01 15.43
C ASN A 70 1.38 4.55 13.98
N ILE A 71 2.17 5.23 13.13
CA ILE A 71 2.30 4.90 11.71
C ILE A 71 3.77 4.85 11.30
N ARG A 72 4.11 3.94 10.39
CA ARG A 72 5.46 3.86 9.83
C ARG A 72 5.43 3.31 8.41
N ALA A 73 6.47 3.61 7.64
CA ALA A 73 6.79 2.93 6.40
C ALA A 73 7.80 1.80 6.69
N ARG A 74 7.48 0.56 6.29
CA ARG A 74 8.34 -0.61 6.42
C ARG A 74 8.70 -1.14 5.04
N GLU A 75 9.96 -1.00 4.66
CA GLU A 75 10.49 -1.62 3.45
C GLU A 75 10.64 -3.13 3.64
N TYR A 76 10.32 -3.89 2.59
CA TYR A 76 10.46 -5.34 2.58
C TYR A 76 11.92 -5.73 2.38
N ALA A 77 12.38 -6.76 3.09
CA ALA A 77 13.63 -7.42 2.76
C ALA A 77 13.50 -8.24 1.46
N ASN A 78 14.63 -8.53 0.81
CA ASN A 78 14.65 -9.24 -0.47
C ASN A 78 13.93 -10.61 -0.44
N ASP A 79 13.92 -11.30 0.71
CA ASP A 79 13.26 -12.59 0.91
C ASP A 79 11.75 -12.49 1.18
N GLU A 80 11.24 -11.29 1.46
CA GLU A 80 9.82 -10.99 1.63
C GLU A 80 9.14 -10.54 0.32
N LEU A 81 9.92 -10.16 -0.70
CA LEU A 81 9.40 -9.63 -1.96
C LEU A 81 8.63 -10.70 -2.76
N ALA A 82 7.49 -10.30 -3.30
CA ALA A 82 6.81 -11.10 -4.32
C ALA A 82 7.69 -11.21 -5.58
N HIS A 83 7.61 -12.33 -6.28
CA HIS A 83 8.43 -12.62 -7.47
C HIS A 83 8.33 -11.61 -8.63
N TYR A 84 7.31 -10.74 -8.62
CA TYR A 84 7.06 -9.70 -9.62
C TYR A 84 7.34 -8.29 -9.10
N SER A 85 7.90 -8.14 -7.90
CA SER A 85 8.15 -6.83 -7.29
C SER A 85 9.63 -6.55 -7.17
N LYS A 86 10.05 -5.41 -7.72
CA LYS A 86 11.40 -4.85 -7.56
C LYS A 86 11.60 -4.29 -6.14
N ALA A 87 10.56 -3.69 -5.56
CA ALA A 87 10.56 -3.17 -4.19
C ALA A 87 9.12 -3.01 -3.67
N THR A 88 8.90 -3.24 -2.37
CA THR A 88 7.62 -2.99 -1.70
C THR A 88 7.85 -2.30 -0.36
N THR A 89 7.00 -1.33 -0.05
CA THR A 89 6.92 -0.68 1.27
C THR A 89 5.49 -0.75 1.76
N ASP A 90 5.31 -1.27 2.97
CA ASP A 90 4.02 -1.19 3.64
C ASP A 90 3.98 0.05 4.52
N ILE A 91 2.89 0.80 4.43
CA ILE A 91 2.47 1.70 5.48
C ILE A 91 1.74 0.86 6.51
N GLU A 92 2.30 0.78 7.71
CA GLU A 92 1.76 -0.01 8.81
C GLU A 92 1.25 0.88 9.94
N TYR A 93 0.23 0.41 10.64
CA TYR A 93 -0.38 1.09 11.78
C TYR A 93 -0.36 0.24 13.05
N ARG A 94 -0.20 0.91 14.19
CA ARG A 94 -0.24 0.29 15.52
C ARG A 94 -1.68 0.16 16.01
N PHE A 95 -2.34 -0.91 15.62
CA PHE A 95 -3.70 -1.21 16.04
C PHE A 95 -3.79 -1.64 17.52
N PRO A 96 -4.87 -1.29 18.25
CA PRO A 96 -5.00 -1.59 19.67
C PRO A 96 -5.12 -3.09 19.99
N PHE A 97 -5.52 -3.91 19.01
CA PHE A 97 -5.64 -5.36 19.17
C PHE A 97 -4.30 -6.11 18.95
N SER A 98 -3.25 -5.42 18.51
CA SER A 98 -1.94 -6.02 18.23
C SER A 98 -0.84 -5.34 19.02
N ARG A 99 0.20 -6.12 19.37
CA ARG A 99 1.44 -5.58 19.94
C ARG A 99 2.36 -5.04 18.84
N ASP A 100 2.18 -5.53 17.63
CA ASP A 100 2.98 -5.20 16.46
C ASP A 100 2.21 -4.27 15.54
N PHE A 101 2.95 -3.58 14.67
CA PHE A 101 2.37 -2.87 13.54
C PHE A 101 1.73 -3.86 12.56
N LYS A 102 0.64 -3.44 11.92
CA LYS A 102 -0.05 -4.20 10.87
C LYS A 102 -0.30 -3.33 9.65
N GLU A 103 -0.28 -3.93 8.48
CA GLU A 103 -0.45 -3.29 7.19
C GLU A 103 -1.76 -2.47 7.10
N LEU A 104 -1.67 -1.27 6.52
CA LEU A 104 -2.79 -0.46 6.04
C LEU A 104 -2.80 -0.37 4.51
N GLU A 105 -1.63 -0.16 3.91
CA GLU A 105 -1.47 0.07 2.48
C GLU A 105 -0.10 -0.43 2.03
N GLY A 106 -0.06 -1.21 0.95
CA GLY A 106 1.17 -1.62 0.28
C GLY A 106 1.44 -0.75 -0.95
N ILE A 107 2.64 -0.18 -1.02
CA ILE A 107 3.16 0.52 -2.21
C ILE A 107 4.21 -0.39 -2.81
N ALA A 108 3.96 -0.88 -4.03
CA ALA A 108 4.85 -1.81 -4.72
C ALA A 108 5.34 -1.26 -6.05
N ASN A 109 6.64 -1.38 -6.30
CA ASN A 109 7.24 -1.25 -7.62
C ASN A 109 7.26 -2.65 -8.29
N ARG A 110 6.60 -2.78 -9.45
CA ARG A 110 6.28 -4.06 -10.11
C ARG A 110 6.94 -4.23 -11.50
N THR A 111 8.00 -3.47 -11.76
CA THR A 111 8.79 -3.52 -13.01
C THR A 111 9.70 -4.73 -13.13
#